data_AF-A0A8H3A7Z2-F1
#
_entry.id   AF-A0A8H3A7Z2-F1
#
_cell.length_a   1.000
_cell.length_b   1.000
_cell.length_c   1.000
_cell.angle_alpha   90.00
_cell.angle_beta   90.00
_cell.angle_gamma   90.00
#
_symmetry.space_group_name_H-M   'P 1'
#
loop_
_entity.id
_entity.type
_entity.pdbx_description
1 polymer ?
#
loop_
_entity_poly.entity_id
_entity_poly.type
_entity_poly.pdbx_seq_one_letter_code
_entity_poly.pdbx_strand_id
1 'polypeptide(L)'
;MRYDNYLEFWNNTELHPHDNFHRAVGGDLRRQYSPNEPLFFLHHAQIDRLWTIWQGRNETRLHDYAGNTVQNATVNTASLNDQMLTLGFAPAVGVGSLMDTLSNELCYTYDDFADGWKYDDDDDDN
;
A
#
# COMPACT_ATOMS: atom_id res chain seq x y z
N MET A 1 10.80 -2.48 9.03
CA MET A 1 10.69 -1.32 8.12
C MET A 1 10.56 -0.04 8.97
N ARG A 2 11.58 0.81 9.01
CA ARG A 2 11.66 2.02 9.87
C ARG A 2 11.48 3.29 9.02
N TYR A 3 10.25 3.55 8.59
CA TYR A 3 9.89 4.82 7.94
C TYR A 3 8.95 5.56 8.87
N ASP A 4 9.24 6.84 9.10
CA ASP A 4 8.60 7.59 10.18
C ASP A 4 7.24 8.14 9.77
N ASN A 5 7.04 8.39 8.47
CA ASN A 5 5.80 8.94 7.90
C ASN A 5 5.44 8.27 6.57
N TYR A 6 4.19 8.46 6.14
CA TYR A 6 3.66 7.90 4.90
C TYR A 6 4.47 8.25 3.65
N LEU A 7 4.90 9.51 3.48
CA LEU A 7 5.62 9.92 2.28
C LEU A 7 6.97 9.23 2.15
N GLU A 8 7.66 9.02 3.27
CA GLU A 8 8.91 8.27 3.30
C GLU A 8 8.68 6.78 3.00
N PHE A 9 7.65 6.17 3.60
CA PHE A 9 7.25 4.79 3.31
C PHE A 9 6.91 4.60 1.83
N TRP A 10 6.04 5.44 1.30
CA TRP A 10 5.58 5.39 -0.08
C TRP A 10 6.74 5.56 -1.05
N ASN A 11 7.55 6.61 -0.89
CA ASN A 11 8.65 6.90 -1.81
C ASN A 11 9.68 5.77 -1.85
N ASN A 12 10.02 5.19 -0.69
CA ASN A 12 10.97 4.09 -0.65
C ASN A 12 10.38 2.78 -1.20
N THR A 13 9.11 2.49 -0.93
CA THR A 13 8.45 1.26 -1.39
C THR A 13 8.15 1.30 -2.90
N GLU A 14 7.73 2.45 -3.42
CA GLU A 14 7.51 2.66 -4.85
C GLU A 14 8.82 2.55 -5.64
N LEU A 15 9.88 3.25 -5.21
CA LEU A 15 11.14 3.28 -5.95
C LEU A 15 11.93 1.96 -5.88
N HIS A 16 11.87 1.24 -4.76
CA HIS A 16 12.74 0.08 -4.56
C HIS A 16 12.02 -1.24 -4.85
N PRO A 17 11.18 -1.81 -3.97
CA PRO A 17 10.59 -3.11 -4.24
C PRO A 17 9.58 -3.08 -5.40
N HIS A 18 8.81 -1.99 -5.59
CA HIS A 18 7.84 -1.91 -6.69
C HIS A 18 8.50 -1.73 -8.05
N ASP A 19 9.22 -0.63 -8.29
CA ASP A 19 9.82 -0.35 -9.61
C ASP A 19 10.90 -1.38 -9.99
N ASN A 20 11.75 -1.83 -9.05
CA ASN A 20 12.77 -2.83 -9.40
C ASN A 20 12.18 -4.18 -9.80
N PHE A 21 11.06 -4.60 -9.20
CA PHE A 21 10.42 -5.86 -9.57
C PHE A 21 9.79 -5.78 -10.96
N HIS A 22 9.04 -4.71 -11.25
CA HIS A 22 8.51 -4.44 -12.59
C HIS A 22 9.63 -4.47 -13.65
N ARG A 23 10.80 -3.87 -13.34
CA ARG A 23 11.96 -3.88 -14.23
C ARG A 23 12.65 -5.22 -14.37
N ALA A 24 12.77 -5.98 -13.29
CA ALA A 24 13.48 -7.25 -13.25
C ALA A 24 12.78 -8.32 -14.09
N VAL A 25 11.45 -8.41 -14.01
CA VAL A 25 10.67 -9.34 -14.84
C VAL A 25 10.61 -8.86 -16.30
N GLY A 26 10.44 -7.56 -16.53
CA GLY A 26 10.39 -7.00 -17.87
C GLY A 26 9.07 -7.28 -18.60
N GLY A 27 9.12 -7.37 -19.94
CA GLY A 27 7.95 -7.64 -20.76
C GLY A 27 6.82 -6.64 -20.56
N ASP A 28 5.59 -7.16 -20.47
CA ASP A 28 4.39 -6.37 -20.17
C ASP A 28 4.44 -5.76 -18.77
N LEU A 29 5.03 -6.47 -17.79
CA LEU A 29 5.13 -6.03 -16.40
C LEU A 29 5.95 -4.72 -16.24
N ARG A 30 6.87 -4.41 -17.17
CA ARG A 30 7.63 -3.15 -17.15
C ARG A 30 6.86 -1.95 -17.73
N ARG A 31 5.68 -2.16 -18.32
CA ARG A 31 4.97 -1.15 -19.12
C ARG A 31 3.74 -0.62 -18.39
N GLN A 32 3.10 0.40 -18.96
CA GLN A 32 1.85 0.98 -18.41
C GLN A 32 0.66 -0.01 -18.43
N TYR A 33 0.80 -1.11 -19.18
CA TYR A 33 -0.13 -2.23 -19.22
C TYR A 33 0.40 -3.42 -18.41
N SER A 34 1.19 -3.17 -17.37
CA SER A 34 1.68 -4.20 -16.45
C SER A 34 0.61 -5.11 -15.87
N PRO A 35 -0.66 -4.67 -15.65
CA PRO A 35 -1.72 -5.59 -15.22
C PRO A 35 -2.09 -6.69 -16.22
N ASN A 36 -1.62 -6.65 -17.48
CA ASN A 36 -1.80 -7.75 -18.44
C ASN A 36 -1.00 -9.00 -18.06
N GLU A 37 0.06 -8.85 -17.27
CA GLU A 37 0.88 -9.95 -16.76
C GLU A 37 0.33 -10.41 -15.39
N PRO A 38 -0.11 -11.68 -15.22
CA PRO A 38 -0.69 -12.17 -13.97
C PRO A 38 0.19 -11.95 -12.72
N LEU A 39 1.52 -11.94 -12.86
CA LEU A 39 2.43 -11.64 -11.74
C LEU A 39 2.23 -10.24 -11.15
N PHE A 40 1.59 -9.31 -11.87
CA PHE A 40 1.22 -7.99 -11.36
C PHE A 40 0.44 -8.07 -10.06
N PHE A 41 -0.55 -8.95 -9.99
CA PHE A 41 -1.43 -9.06 -8.83
C PHE A 41 -0.71 -9.64 -7.62
N LEU A 42 0.15 -10.63 -7.80
CA LEU A 42 0.99 -11.18 -6.73
C LEU A 42 2.00 -10.14 -6.22
N HIS A 43 2.61 -9.40 -7.14
CA HIS A 43 3.54 -8.33 -6.80
C HIS A 43 2.86 -7.22 -5.99
N HIS A 44 1.71 -6.72 -6.45
CA HIS A 44 0.97 -5.68 -5.74
C HIS A 44 0.35 -6.17 -4.43
N ALA A 45 0.01 -7.46 -4.30
CA ALA A 45 -0.37 -8.04 -3.01
C ALA A 45 0.79 -8.00 -2.00
N GLN A 46 2.04 -8.18 -2.45
CA GLN A 46 3.20 -8.02 -1.58
C GLN A 46 3.45 -6.54 -1.20
N ILE A 47 3.22 -5.60 -2.12
CA ILE A 47 3.31 -4.16 -1.81
C ILE A 47 2.25 -3.77 -0.77
N ASP A 48 1.01 -4.23 -0.92
CA ASP A 48 -0.06 -4.02 0.05
C ASP A 48 0.24 -4.69 1.40
N ARG A 49 0.83 -5.89 1.41
CA ARG A 49 1.33 -6.53 2.65
C ARG A 49 2.36 -5.65 3.37
N LEU A 50 3.31 -5.04 2.65
CA LEU A 50 4.29 -4.14 3.27
C LEU A 50 3.64 -2.88 3.85
N TRP A 51 2.62 -2.34 3.17
CA TRP A 51 1.83 -1.23 3.69
C TRP A 51 1.07 -1.61 4.96
N THR A 52 0.40 -2.76 4.93
CA THR A 52 -0.29 -3.35 6.07
C THR A 52 0.62 -3.54 7.29
N ILE A 53 1.85 -4.06 7.10
CA ILE A 53 2.84 -4.21 8.17
C ILE A 53 3.30 -2.84 8.70
N TRP A 54 3.51 -1.87 7.82
CA TRP A 54 3.93 -0.53 8.23
C TRP A 54 2.85 0.17 9.07
N GLN A 55 1.58 0.01 8.69
CA GLN A 55 0.43 0.52 9.44
C GLN A 55 0.29 -0.14 10.82
N GLY A 56 0.46 -1.47 10.90
CA GLY A 56 0.33 -2.23 12.16
C GLY A 56 1.29 -1.80 13.28
N ARG A 57 2.42 -1.15 12.94
CA ARG A 57 3.41 -0.68 13.92
C ARG A 57 2.99 0.57 14.69
N ASN A 58 1.92 1.25 14.27
CA ASN A 58 1.39 2.42 14.96
C ASN A 58 -0.04 2.67 14.49
N GLU A 59 -1.02 2.58 15.39
CA GLU A 59 -2.45 2.76 15.09
C GLU A 59 -2.77 4.07 14.34
N THR A 60 -2.01 5.15 14.59
CA THR A 60 -2.21 6.43 13.90
C THR A 60 -1.96 6.36 12.40
N ARG A 61 -1.22 5.35 11.93
CA ARG A 61 -0.88 5.16 10.51
C ARG A 61 -2.03 4.69 9.65
N LEU A 62 -3.14 4.23 10.24
CA LEU A 62 -4.38 4.01 9.49
C LEU A 62 -4.95 5.33 8.93
N HIS A 63 -4.51 6.47 9.45
CA HIS A 63 -4.89 7.79 8.95
C HIS A 63 -3.75 8.53 8.24
N ASP A 64 -2.57 7.92 8.12
CA ASP A 64 -1.40 8.55 7.50
C ASP A 64 -1.45 8.32 5.98
N TYR A 65 -1.92 9.34 5.27
CA TYR A 65 -2.06 9.40 3.82
C TYR A 65 -1.80 10.82 3.35
N ALA A 66 -0.86 11.01 2.43
CA ALA A 66 -0.42 12.32 1.98
C ALA A 66 0.12 12.26 0.55
N GLY A 67 0.54 13.42 0.02
CA GLY A 67 1.10 13.54 -1.33
C GLY A 67 0.13 14.20 -2.29
N ASN A 68 0.31 13.99 -3.59
CA ASN A 68 -0.44 14.72 -4.61
C ASN A 68 -1.45 13.82 -5.32
N THR A 69 -2.62 14.36 -5.63
CA THR A 69 -3.64 13.69 -6.47
C THR A 69 -3.25 13.63 -7.94
N VAL A 70 -2.24 14.40 -8.36
CA VAL A 70 -1.69 14.42 -9.72
C VAL A 70 -0.17 14.28 -9.69
N GLN A 71 0.38 13.56 -10.66
CA GLN A 71 1.83 13.38 -10.78
C GLN A 71 2.54 14.71 -11.06
N ASN A 72 3.81 14.80 -10.64
CA ASN A 72 4.68 15.97 -10.82
C ASN A 72 4.18 17.28 -10.18
N ALA A 73 3.31 17.17 -9.18
CA ALA A 73 2.91 18.28 -8.33
C ALA A 73 3.69 18.30 -7.01
N THR A 74 3.68 19.43 -6.31
CA THR A 74 4.35 19.64 -5.01
C THR A 74 3.43 20.31 -3.98
N VAL A 75 2.11 20.16 -4.17
CA VAL A 75 1.07 20.90 -3.41
C VAL A 75 0.37 20.08 -2.33
N ASN A 76 0.68 18.78 -2.20
CA ASN A 76 0.15 17.87 -1.18
C ASN A 76 -1.39 17.88 -1.10
N THR A 77 -2.07 17.57 -2.22
CA THR A 77 -3.53 17.63 -2.34
C THR A 77 -4.28 16.36 -1.97
N ALA A 78 -3.59 15.24 -1.72
CA ALA A 78 -4.23 13.95 -1.44
C ALA A 78 -4.93 13.96 -0.07
N SER A 79 -6.09 13.32 0.01
CA SER A 79 -6.92 13.26 1.22
C SER A 79 -7.62 11.91 1.35
N LEU A 80 -7.88 11.48 2.60
CA LEU A 80 -8.71 10.30 2.88
C LEU A 80 -10.15 10.43 2.38
N ASN A 81 -10.61 11.65 2.09
CA ASN A 81 -11.93 11.92 1.51
C ASN A 81 -11.96 11.75 -0.02
N ASP A 82 -10.80 11.58 -0.66
CA ASP A 82 -10.73 11.34 -2.10
C ASP A 82 -11.50 10.07 -2.45
N GLN A 83 -12.17 10.09 -3.61
CA GLN A 83 -12.91 8.92 -4.10
C GLN A 83 -11.97 8.04 -4.91
N MET A 84 -11.93 6.75 -4.57
CA MET A 84 -11.17 5.76 -5.32
C MET A 84 -11.87 5.47 -6.67
N LEU A 85 -11.13 5.65 -7.76
CA LEU A 85 -11.63 5.38 -9.11
C LEU A 85 -11.45 3.90 -9.45
N THR A 86 -12.58 3.20 -9.64
CA THR A 86 -12.62 1.76 -9.93
C THR A 86 -12.94 1.46 -11.40
N LEU A 87 -13.00 2.49 -12.26
CA LEU A 87 -13.41 2.39 -13.67
C LEU A 87 -14.75 1.65 -13.89
N GLY A 88 -15.64 1.67 -12.88
CA GLY A 88 -16.94 1.00 -12.92
C GLY A 88 -16.92 -0.48 -12.56
N PHE A 89 -15.78 -1.05 -12.19
CA PHE A 89 -15.67 -2.45 -11.71
C PHE A 89 -16.19 -2.64 -10.28
N ALA A 90 -16.27 -1.56 -9.50
CA ALA A 90 -16.81 -1.54 -8.15
C ALA A 90 -17.44 -0.17 -7.85
N PRO A 91 -18.34 -0.05 -6.86
CA PRO A 91 -18.79 1.27 -6.39
C PRO A 91 -17.60 2.16 -5.99
N ALA A 92 -17.74 3.47 -6.20
CA ALA A 92 -16.74 4.42 -5.70
C ALA A 92 -16.84 4.48 -4.17
N VAL A 93 -15.69 4.37 -3.51
CA VAL A 93 -15.55 4.44 -2.06
C VAL A 93 -14.48 5.46 -1.70
N GLY A 94 -14.53 6.02 -0.50
CA GLY A 94 -13.50 6.95 -0.03
C GLY A 94 -12.18 6.22 0.27
N VAL A 95 -11.04 6.85 0.01
CA VAL A 95 -9.72 6.30 0.35
C VAL A 95 -9.65 5.87 1.82
N GLY A 96 -10.23 6.66 2.73
CA GLY A 96 -10.29 6.34 4.16
C GLY A 96 -10.95 4.99 4.49
N SER A 97 -11.91 4.54 3.68
CA SER A 97 -12.57 3.23 3.87
C SER A 97 -11.71 2.04 3.46
N LEU A 98 -10.59 2.28 2.77
CA LEU A 98 -9.65 1.26 2.28
C LEU A 98 -8.35 1.22 3.09
N MET A 99 -8.20 2.09 4.09
CA MET A 99 -6.95 2.20 4.85
C MET A 99 -6.73 1.05 5.84
N ASP A 100 -7.76 0.29 6.17
CA ASP A 100 -7.68 -0.82 7.13
C ASP A 100 -8.22 -2.10 6.48
N THR A 101 -7.37 -3.12 6.41
CA THR A 101 -7.71 -4.41 5.80
C THR A 101 -8.78 -5.19 6.56
N LEU A 102 -9.08 -4.80 7.80
CA LEU A 102 -10.07 -5.47 8.66
C LEU A 102 -11.37 -4.69 8.87
N SER A 103 -11.52 -3.50 8.27
CA SER A 103 -12.72 -2.70 8.48
C SER A 103 -13.29 -2.10 7.20
N ASN A 104 -14.52 -1.57 7.33
CA ASN A 104 -15.28 -0.95 6.27
C ASN A 104 -15.50 -1.88 5.06
N GLU A 105 -14.83 -1.61 3.94
CA GLU A 105 -15.01 -2.29 2.67
C GLU A 105 -14.16 -3.57 2.54
N LEU A 106 -13.25 -3.81 3.50
CA LEU A 106 -12.26 -4.89 3.47
C LEU A 106 -12.43 -5.82 4.67
N CYS A 107 -12.02 -7.08 4.49
CA CYS A 107 -12.02 -8.09 5.55
C CYS A 107 -11.02 -9.20 5.22
N TYR A 108 -9.71 -8.89 5.24
CA TYR A 108 -8.65 -9.85 4.97
C TYR A 108 -7.39 -9.60 5.81
N THR A 109 -6.61 -10.66 5.96
CA THR A 109 -5.27 -10.67 6.55
C THR A 109 -4.28 -11.30 5.59
N TYR A 110 -2.99 -11.02 5.79
CA TYR A 110 -1.91 -11.73 5.12
C TYR A 110 -1.45 -12.93 5.96
N ASP A 111 -0.98 -13.98 5.29
CA ASP A 111 -0.35 -15.10 5.98
C ASP A 111 0.99 -14.66 6.56
N ASP A 112 1.12 -14.74 7.89
CA ASP A 112 2.28 -14.25 8.64
C ASP A 112 3.19 -15.38 9.14
N PHE A 113 3.58 -16.28 8.24
CA PHE A 113 4.52 -17.37 8.59
C PHE A 113 5.94 -16.90 9.00
N ALA A 114 6.25 -15.61 8.92
CA ALA A 114 7.60 -15.10 9.20
C ALA A 114 7.67 -14.07 10.34
N ASP A 115 6.67 -13.23 10.55
CA ASP A 115 6.87 -12.05 11.39
C ASP A 115 5.53 -11.61 12.03
N GLY A 116 5.19 -12.07 13.24
CA GLY A 116 4.07 -11.59 14.05
C GLY A 116 4.14 -10.08 14.39
N TRP A 117 3.71 -9.20 13.49
CA TRP A 117 3.86 -7.74 13.67
C TRP A 117 2.60 -6.94 13.39
N LYS A 118 1.47 -7.59 13.07
CA LYS A 118 0.17 -6.90 13.05
C LYS A 118 -0.69 -7.21 14.30
N TYR A 119 -0.41 -8.31 15.02
CA TYR A 119 -1.22 -8.74 16.18
C TYR A 119 -0.48 -9.42 17.34
N ASP A 120 0.86 -9.54 17.31
CA ASP A 120 1.63 -9.95 18.50
C ASP A 120 2.14 -8.68 19.20
N ASP A 121 1.40 -8.25 20.23
CA ASP A 121 1.80 -7.23 21.21
C ASP A 121 2.84 -7.80 22.20
N ASP A 122 3.88 -8.49 21.72
CA ASP A 122 5.02 -8.87 22.56
C ASP A 122 6.16 -7.88 22.34
N ASP A 123 5.93 -6.67 22.88
CA ASP A 123 6.90 -5.63 23.21
C ASP A 123 7.92 -6.13 24.27
N ASP A 124 8.60 -7.26 24.01
CA ASP A 124 9.65 -7.79 24.87
C ASP A 124 10.93 -8.03 24.07
N ASP A 125 11.59 -6.96 23.68
CA ASP A 125 13.04 -6.97 23.42
C ASP A 125 13.69 -5.71 23.98
N ASN A 126 14.24 -5.89 25.18
CA ASN A 126 15.10 -5.00 25.97
C ASN A 126 16.39 -4.57 25.25
#